data_AF-A0A7S0GCJ4-F1
#
_entry.id   AF-A0A7S0GCJ4-F1
#
_cell.length_a   1.000
_cell.length_b   1.000
_cell.length_c   1.000
_cell.angle_alpha   90.00
_cell.angle_beta   90.00
_cell.angle_gamma   90.00
#
_symmetry.space_group_name_H-M   'P 1'
#
loop_
_entity.id
_entity.type
_entity.pdbx_description
1 polymer ?
#
loop_
_entity_poly.entity_id
_entity_poly.type
_entity_poly.pdbx_seq_one_letter_code
_entity_poly.pdbx_strand_id
1 'polypeptide(L)'
;DFFDDGGESFQSDFTFASEAALNKEIKPYGISSVQSDLLSQRMSSDNVTIKVCVVDTGYQLGHPDLPDEASGYVEGINSGAGSWKTDKLGHGSHVAGTIAGIGNDFGVEGVNPSGSSFGLIVAKGLGDNGQGSASSIMQSIVKCAEMGARVI
;
A
#
# COMPACT_ATOMS: atom_id res chain seq x y z
N ASP A 1 43.97 42.02 -19.60
CA ASP A 1 43.98 41.04 -18.50
C ASP A 1 43.02 41.41 -17.40
N PHE A 2 41.84 40.78 -17.40
CA PHE A 2 41.32 39.95 -16.30
C PHE A 2 39.90 39.50 -16.69
N PHE A 3 39.71 38.19 -16.75
CA PHE A 3 38.45 37.51 -17.07
C PHE A 3 37.54 37.47 -15.83
N ASP A 4 36.23 37.61 -16.03
CA ASP A 4 35.22 37.04 -15.14
C ASP A 4 33.92 36.83 -15.94
N ASP A 5 33.79 35.65 -16.55
CA ASP A 5 32.53 35.16 -17.12
C ASP A 5 31.85 34.35 -16.02
N GLY A 6 30.88 34.98 -15.36
CA GLY A 6 30.16 34.41 -14.23
C GLY A 6 29.48 33.10 -14.61
N GLY A 7 30.05 31.99 -14.14
CA GLY A 7 29.48 30.66 -14.26
C GLY A 7 28.18 30.56 -13.45
N GLU A 8 27.05 30.71 -14.14
CA GLU A 8 25.75 30.26 -13.66
C GLU A 8 25.81 28.75 -13.40
N SER A 9 25.36 28.37 -12.20
CA SER A 9 25.46 27.04 -11.63
C SER A 9 24.60 26.01 -12.39
N PHE A 10 25.17 25.40 -13.41
CA PHE A 10 24.55 24.29 -14.18
C PHE A 10 24.42 22.98 -13.38
N GLN A 11 25.01 22.89 -12.18
CA GLN A 11 25.01 21.67 -11.35
C GLN A 11 23.79 21.50 -10.43
N SER A 12 23.10 22.58 -10.04
CA SER A 12 21.94 22.46 -9.15
C SER A 12 20.73 21.85 -9.85
N ASP A 13 20.47 22.24 -11.09
CA ASP A 13 19.27 21.80 -11.83
C ASP A 13 19.28 20.30 -12.16
N PHE A 14 20.47 19.71 -12.36
CA PHE A 14 20.60 18.28 -12.66
C PHE A 14 20.37 17.40 -11.41
N THR A 15 20.70 17.92 -10.22
CA THR A 15 20.57 17.19 -8.96
C THR A 15 19.10 17.16 -8.50
N PHE A 16 18.40 18.29 -8.58
CA PHE A 16 16.97 18.39 -8.26
C PHE A 16 16.08 17.58 -9.21
N ALA A 17 16.40 17.57 -10.51
CA ALA A 17 15.70 16.72 -11.47
C ALA A 17 15.89 15.21 -11.21
N SER A 18 17.05 14.81 -10.65
CA SER A 18 17.36 13.40 -10.39
C SER A 18 16.65 12.83 -9.15
N GLU A 19 16.47 13.62 -8.09
CA GLU A 19 15.68 13.19 -6.91
C GLU A 19 14.18 13.19 -7.19
N ALA A 20 13.68 14.19 -7.94
CA ALA A 20 12.28 14.23 -8.37
C ALA A 20 11.93 13.11 -9.36
N ALA A 21 12.88 12.70 -10.21
CA ALA A 21 12.70 11.54 -11.10
C ALA A 21 12.77 10.19 -10.36
N LEU A 22 13.45 10.12 -9.21
CA LEU A 22 13.53 8.93 -8.37
C LEU A 22 12.28 8.73 -7.50
N ASN A 23 11.62 9.82 -7.11
CA ASN A 23 10.39 9.81 -6.31
C ASN A 23 9.12 9.89 -7.17
N LYS A 24 9.21 9.60 -8.47
CA LYS A 24 8.06 9.58 -9.35
C LYS A 24 7.29 8.28 -9.17
N GLU A 25 5.97 8.37 -9.14
CA GLU A 25 5.07 7.21 -9.14
C GLU A 25 5.37 6.24 -10.28
N ILE A 26 5.41 4.95 -9.93
CA ILE A 26 5.65 3.86 -10.85
C ILE A 26 4.41 2.98 -10.88
N LYS A 27 3.90 2.69 -12.06
CA LYS A 27 2.91 1.63 -12.27
C LYS A 27 3.63 0.29 -12.43
N PRO A 28 3.57 -0.64 -11.45
CA PRO A 28 4.21 -1.95 -11.60
C PRO A 28 3.64 -2.71 -12.80
N TYR A 29 4.47 -3.49 -13.49
CA TYR A 29 4.07 -4.20 -14.71
C TYR A 29 2.79 -5.05 -14.55
N GLY A 30 2.56 -5.56 -13.33
CA GLY A 30 1.40 -6.38 -13.00
C GLY A 30 0.08 -5.66 -13.22
N ILE A 31 0.00 -4.35 -12.97
CA ILE A 31 -1.22 -3.54 -13.09
C ILE A 31 -1.77 -3.58 -14.52
N SER A 32 -0.94 -3.22 -15.50
CA SER A 32 -1.37 -3.27 -16.91
C SER A 32 -1.48 -4.70 -17.42
N SER A 33 -0.73 -5.66 -16.87
CA SER A 33 -0.81 -7.08 -17.27
C SER A 33 -2.16 -7.71 -16.89
N VAL A 34 -2.74 -7.31 -15.75
CA VAL A 34 -4.10 -7.73 -15.34
C VAL A 34 -5.17 -6.74 -15.80
N GLN A 35 -4.79 -5.74 -16.59
CA GLN A 35 -5.67 -4.71 -17.15
C GLN A 35 -6.47 -3.93 -16.09
N SER A 36 -5.97 -3.84 -14.85
CA SER A 36 -6.70 -3.13 -13.78
C SER A 36 -6.76 -1.61 -14.02
N ASP A 37 -5.80 -1.06 -14.77
CA ASP A 37 -5.76 0.34 -15.19
C ASP A 37 -6.74 0.69 -16.32
N LEU A 38 -7.31 -0.31 -17.00
CA LEU A 38 -8.37 -0.11 -17.99
C LEU A 38 -9.76 -0.03 -17.35
N LEU A 39 -9.88 -0.45 -16.09
CA LEU A 39 -11.14 -0.35 -15.37
C LEU A 39 -11.31 1.09 -14.93
N SER A 40 -12.35 1.74 -15.45
CA SER A 40 -12.87 2.93 -14.78
C SER A 40 -13.24 2.46 -13.38
N GLN A 41 -12.63 3.03 -12.34
CA GLN A 41 -13.08 2.91 -10.96
C GLN A 41 -14.43 3.63 -10.82
N ARG A 42 -15.42 3.18 -11.61
CA ARG A 42 -16.81 3.59 -11.58
C ARG A 42 -17.34 3.04 -10.27
N MET A 43 -17.14 3.85 -9.24
CA MET A 43 -17.86 3.79 -8.00
C MET A 43 -19.33 3.56 -8.31
N SER A 44 -19.91 2.49 -7.77
CA SER A 44 -21.24 2.66 -7.19
C SER A 44 -21.01 3.60 -6.02
N SER A 45 -21.41 4.86 -6.18
CA SER A 45 -21.24 5.96 -5.23
C SER A 45 -21.92 5.77 -3.87
N ASP A 46 -22.44 4.56 -3.60
CA ASP A 46 -23.15 4.22 -2.38
C ASP A 46 -22.49 2.99 -1.74
N ASN A 47 -21.63 3.24 -0.74
CA ASN A 47 -20.92 2.29 0.12
C ASN A 47 -19.75 1.51 -0.51
N VAL A 48 -18.59 1.58 0.16
CA VAL A 48 -17.49 0.61 0.03
C VAL A 48 -18.05 -0.79 0.33
N THR A 49 -18.52 -1.48 -0.70
CA THR A 49 -19.28 -2.73 -0.54
C THR A 49 -18.34 -3.93 -0.37
N ILE A 50 -17.08 -3.78 -0.78
CA ILE A 50 -16.09 -4.85 -0.79
C ILE A 50 -14.95 -4.50 0.16
N LYS A 51 -14.65 -5.41 1.07
CA LYS A 51 -13.45 -5.39 1.91
C LYS A 51 -12.56 -6.57 1.54
N VAL A 52 -11.28 -6.30 1.32
CA VAL A 52 -10.23 -7.28 1.04
C VAL A 52 -9.43 -7.46 2.32
N CYS A 53 -9.38 -8.67 2.86
CA CYS A 53 -8.57 -8.99 4.01
C CYS A 53 -7.17 -9.43 3.58
N VAL A 54 -6.14 -8.94 4.28
CA VAL A 54 -4.75 -9.37 4.14
C VAL A 54 -4.35 -10.10 5.43
N VAL A 55 -4.20 -11.43 5.34
CA VAL A 55 -3.68 -12.27 6.43
C VAL A 55 -2.19 -12.49 6.25
N ASP A 56 -1.35 -11.67 6.88
CA ASP A 56 0.09 -11.65 6.61
C ASP A 56 0.92 -11.22 7.85
N THR A 57 2.11 -10.65 7.66
CA THR A 57 3.01 -10.14 8.72
C THR A 57 2.60 -8.79 9.28
N GLY A 58 1.41 -8.31 8.96
CA GLY A 58 0.88 -7.02 9.40
C GLY A 58 0.92 -5.97 8.30
N TYR A 59 0.84 -4.71 8.72
CA TYR A 59 0.77 -3.55 7.86
C TYR A 59 1.50 -2.39 8.53
N GLN A 60 2.37 -1.70 7.79
CA GLN A 60 3.05 -0.52 8.30
C GLN A 60 2.08 0.68 8.29
N LEU A 61 1.37 0.88 9.40
CA LEU A 61 0.50 2.05 9.53
C LEU A 61 1.33 3.35 9.50
N GLY A 62 0.85 4.33 8.73
CA GLY A 62 1.59 5.58 8.46
C GLY A 62 2.61 5.47 7.31
N HIS A 63 2.63 4.36 6.57
CA HIS A 63 3.37 4.32 5.30
C HIS A 63 2.76 5.36 4.34
N PRO A 64 3.58 6.25 3.74
CA PRO A 64 3.05 7.39 2.99
C PRO A 64 2.29 6.95 1.72
N ASP A 65 2.60 5.76 1.20
CA ASP A 65 2.00 5.19 -0.01
C ASP A 65 0.85 4.20 0.25
N LEU A 66 0.36 4.08 1.49
CA LEU A 66 -0.73 3.16 1.83
C LEU A 66 -1.85 3.90 2.60
N PRO A 67 -3.12 3.42 2.53
CA PRO A 67 -4.23 4.05 3.24
C PRO A 67 -3.99 4.13 4.75
N ASP A 68 -4.40 5.22 5.38
CA ASP A 68 -4.38 5.32 6.85
C ASP A 68 -5.79 5.16 7.42
N GLU A 69 -5.92 4.88 8.72
CA GLU A 69 -7.21 4.75 9.40
C GLU A 69 -8.07 6.02 9.23
N ALA A 70 -7.42 7.20 9.16
CA ALA A 70 -8.09 8.48 8.90
C ALA A 70 -8.78 8.55 7.52
N SER A 71 -8.36 7.72 6.56
CA SER A 71 -9.00 7.62 5.26
C SER A 71 -10.34 6.85 5.32
N GLY A 72 -10.53 6.02 6.36
CA GLY A 72 -11.68 5.12 6.47
C GLY A 72 -11.63 3.88 5.57
N TYR A 73 -10.52 3.67 4.83
CA TYR A 73 -10.35 2.55 3.89
C TYR A 73 -9.41 1.45 4.37
N VAL A 74 -8.87 1.57 5.58
CA VAL A 74 -8.15 0.49 6.25
C VAL A 74 -8.61 0.35 7.69
N GLU A 75 -8.81 -0.89 8.10
CA GLU A 75 -9.02 -1.29 9.48
C GLU A 75 -8.28 -2.62 9.72
N GLY A 76 -8.20 -3.09 10.96
CA GLY A 76 -7.50 -4.34 11.20
C GLY A 76 -7.69 -4.95 12.58
N ILE A 77 -7.07 -6.12 12.72
CA ILE A 77 -7.29 -7.06 13.80
C ILE A 77 -5.95 -7.40 14.44
N ASN A 78 -5.84 -7.15 15.75
CA ASN A 78 -4.78 -7.78 16.53
C ASN A 78 -5.13 -9.26 16.68
N SER A 79 -4.49 -10.11 15.88
CA SER A 79 -4.53 -11.56 16.00
C SER A 79 -3.22 -12.07 16.60
N GLY A 80 -3.17 -13.37 16.93
CA GLY A 80 -2.17 -13.96 17.83
C GLY A 80 -0.68 -13.78 17.49
N ALA A 81 -0.32 -13.11 16.39
CA ALA A 81 1.05 -12.77 16.02
C ALA A 81 1.44 -11.28 16.21
N GLY A 82 0.56 -10.47 16.83
CA GLY A 82 0.91 -9.12 17.31
C GLY A 82 -0.02 -8.02 16.81
N SER A 83 0.47 -6.77 16.88
CA SER A 83 -0.25 -5.60 16.35
C SER A 83 -0.33 -5.67 14.83
N TRP A 84 -1.52 -5.53 14.25
CA TRP A 84 -1.66 -5.44 12.80
C TRP A 84 -1.03 -4.18 12.22
N LYS A 85 -0.94 -3.11 13.02
CA LYS A 85 -0.38 -1.80 12.64
C LYS A 85 1.15 -1.79 12.51
N THR A 86 1.81 -2.93 12.71
CA THR A 86 3.26 -3.03 12.67
C THR A 86 3.68 -4.22 11.84
N ASP A 87 4.44 -3.94 10.80
CA ASP A 87 5.04 -4.95 9.94
C ASP A 87 6.56 -4.80 9.94
N LYS A 88 7.24 -5.58 10.77
CA LYS A 88 8.71 -5.54 10.86
C LYS A 88 9.40 -6.36 9.78
N LEU A 89 8.67 -7.25 9.09
CA LEU A 89 9.23 -8.03 7.99
C LEU A 89 9.09 -7.30 6.66
N GLY A 90 7.96 -6.59 6.47
CA GLY A 90 7.63 -5.86 5.25
C GLY A 90 6.80 -6.65 4.23
N HIS A 91 6.61 -7.96 4.43
CA HIS A 91 5.88 -8.82 3.48
C HIS A 91 4.40 -8.41 3.39
N GLY A 92 3.72 -8.25 4.52
CA GLY A 92 2.32 -7.83 4.55
C GLY A 92 2.08 -6.42 3.99
N SER A 93 3.00 -5.49 4.24
CA SER A 93 2.92 -4.13 3.66
C SER A 93 3.15 -4.14 2.14
N HIS A 94 4.04 -5.01 1.65
CA HIS A 94 4.25 -5.20 0.21
C HIS A 94 3.02 -5.83 -0.48
N VAL A 95 2.39 -6.82 0.16
CA VAL A 95 1.12 -7.39 -0.30
C VAL A 95 0.03 -6.32 -0.32
N ALA A 96 -0.11 -5.53 0.75
CA ALA A 96 -1.07 -4.44 0.82
C ALA A 96 -0.84 -3.37 -0.27
N GLY A 97 0.42 -3.03 -0.57
CA GLY A 97 0.77 -2.09 -1.65
C GLY A 97 0.39 -2.59 -3.04
N THR A 98 0.53 -3.89 -3.30
CA THR A 98 0.06 -4.48 -4.56
C THR A 98 -1.47 -4.31 -4.71
N ILE A 99 -2.21 -4.41 -3.61
CA ILE A 99 -3.67 -4.32 -3.60
C ILE A 99 -4.14 -2.86 -3.65
N ALA A 100 -3.54 -1.97 -2.85
CA ALA A 100 -4.06 -0.63 -2.57
C ALA A 100 -2.97 0.44 -2.37
N GLY A 101 -1.79 0.30 -2.99
CA GLY A 101 -0.82 1.40 -3.12
C GLY A 101 -1.49 2.61 -3.75
N ILE A 102 -1.35 3.78 -3.12
CA ILE A 102 -2.13 4.98 -3.43
C ILE A 102 -1.51 5.72 -4.62
N GLY A 103 -2.35 6.11 -5.57
CA GLY A 103 -2.02 7.07 -6.63
C GLY A 103 -1.76 8.46 -6.05
N ASN A 104 -0.51 8.83 -5.76
CA ASN A 104 -0.13 10.05 -5.03
C ASN A 104 1.12 10.76 -5.59
N ASP A 105 1.48 10.48 -6.85
CA ASP A 105 2.63 11.02 -7.58
C ASP A 105 4.02 10.51 -7.11
N PHE A 106 4.09 9.64 -6.10
CA PHE A 106 5.30 8.90 -5.72
C PHE A 106 5.02 7.42 -5.49
N GLY A 107 6.06 6.61 -5.19
CA GLY A 107 5.86 5.21 -4.82
C GLY A 107 5.31 4.34 -5.95
N VAL A 108 4.33 3.49 -5.65
CA VAL A 108 3.73 2.55 -6.59
C VAL A 108 2.20 2.53 -6.54
N GLU A 109 1.59 2.44 -7.73
CA GLU A 109 0.15 2.20 -7.82
C GLU A 109 -0.19 0.73 -7.58
N GLY A 110 -1.14 0.49 -6.66
CA GLY A 110 -1.77 -0.82 -6.50
C GLY A 110 -2.91 -1.05 -7.49
N VAL A 111 -3.67 -2.13 -7.29
CA VAL A 111 -4.90 -2.40 -8.05
C VAL A 111 -6.00 -1.36 -7.77
N ASN A 112 -6.03 -0.79 -6.55
CA ASN A 112 -6.94 0.28 -6.14
C ASN A 112 -6.19 1.58 -5.79
N PRO A 113 -5.66 2.30 -6.79
CA PRO A 113 -4.85 3.49 -6.55
C PRO A 113 -5.63 4.68 -5.99
N SER A 114 -6.97 4.74 -6.14
CA SER A 114 -7.74 5.79 -5.46
C SER A 114 -7.83 5.59 -3.94
N GLY A 115 -7.39 4.43 -3.44
CA GLY A 115 -7.56 4.02 -2.06
C GLY A 115 -9.02 3.85 -1.63
N SER A 116 -9.99 4.02 -2.53
CA SER A 116 -11.39 4.21 -2.16
C SER A 116 -12.41 3.28 -2.82
N SER A 117 -12.01 2.51 -3.84
CA SER A 117 -12.93 1.57 -4.52
C SER A 117 -13.33 0.39 -3.65
N PHE A 118 -12.43 -0.07 -2.78
CA PHE A 118 -12.65 -1.11 -1.78
C PHE A 118 -11.75 -0.85 -0.56
N GLY A 119 -12.11 -1.39 0.60
CA GLY A 119 -11.34 -1.24 1.84
C GLY A 119 -10.44 -2.43 2.14
N LEU A 120 -9.41 -2.22 2.96
CA LEU A 120 -8.54 -3.26 3.50
C LEU A 120 -8.94 -3.64 4.94
N ILE A 121 -8.93 -4.93 5.23
CA ILE A 121 -8.85 -5.46 6.60
C ILE A 121 -7.47 -6.10 6.76
N VAL A 122 -6.68 -5.67 7.74
CA VAL A 122 -5.38 -6.30 8.00
C VAL A 122 -5.48 -7.21 9.20
N ALA A 123 -5.10 -8.47 9.05
CA ALA A 123 -4.97 -9.42 10.16
C ALA A 123 -3.56 -9.98 10.21
N LYS A 124 -2.82 -9.72 11.30
CA LYS A 124 -1.45 -10.24 11.46
C LYS A 124 -1.47 -11.71 11.86
N GLY A 125 -1.58 -12.59 10.87
CA GLY A 125 -1.54 -14.04 11.04
C GLY A 125 -0.14 -14.63 11.17
N LEU A 126 0.87 -13.90 10.69
CA LEU A 126 2.29 -14.27 10.69
C LEU A 126 3.10 -13.31 11.57
N GLY A 127 4.07 -13.84 12.29
CA GLY A 127 4.99 -13.05 13.12
C GLY A 127 6.05 -12.32 12.32
N ASP A 128 6.91 -11.58 13.02
CA ASP A 128 7.99 -10.77 12.43
C ASP A 128 9.07 -11.59 11.67
N ASN A 129 9.03 -12.92 11.76
CA ASN A 129 9.88 -13.85 11.02
C ASN A 129 9.18 -14.51 9.82
N GLY A 130 7.96 -14.07 9.47
CA GLY A 130 7.16 -14.62 8.38
C GLY A 130 6.50 -15.97 8.69
N GLN A 131 6.54 -16.42 9.94
CA GLN A 131 5.96 -17.70 10.35
C GLN A 131 4.71 -17.50 11.20
N GLY A 132 3.76 -18.42 11.11
CA GLY A 132 2.56 -18.45 11.93
C GLY A 132 2.11 -19.89 12.18
N SER A 133 1.37 -20.10 13.27
CA SER A 133 0.72 -21.39 13.50
C SER A 133 -0.51 -21.50 12.60
N ALA A 134 -0.92 -22.74 12.28
CA ALA A 134 -2.19 -22.95 11.59
C ALA A 134 -3.36 -22.29 12.36
N SER A 135 -3.30 -22.28 13.70
CA SER A 135 -4.30 -21.63 14.55
C SER A 135 -4.30 -20.10 14.43
N SER A 136 -3.15 -19.43 14.31
CA SER A 136 -3.10 -17.97 14.16
C SER A 136 -3.64 -17.53 12.80
N ILE A 137 -3.32 -18.29 11.75
CA ILE A 137 -3.84 -18.07 10.40
C ILE A 137 -5.36 -18.30 10.37
N MET A 138 -5.85 -19.44 10.87
CA MET A 138 -7.28 -19.73 10.93
C MET A 138 -8.07 -18.69 11.72
N GLN A 139 -7.55 -18.26 12.88
CA GLN A 139 -8.19 -17.20 13.67
C GLN A 139 -8.26 -15.88 12.89
N SER A 140 -7.23 -15.55 12.12
CA SER A 140 -7.19 -14.32 11.31
C SER A 140 -8.22 -14.38 10.18
N ILE A 141 -8.34 -15.51 9.49
CA ILE A 141 -9.35 -15.74 8.44
C ILE A 141 -10.77 -15.60 9.01
N VAL A 142 -11.06 -16.26 10.14
CA VAL A 142 -12.39 -16.19 10.78
C VAL A 142 -12.74 -14.74 11.14
N LYS A 143 -11.81 -14.02 11.79
CA LYS A 143 -12.06 -12.62 12.16
C LYS A 143 -12.24 -11.71 10.96
N CYS A 144 -11.52 -11.96 9.85
CA CYS A 144 -11.74 -11.24 8.61
C CYS A 144 -13.15 -11.47 8.05
N ALA A 145 -13.63 -12.71 8.06
CA ALA A 145 -15.01 -13.00 7.67
C ALA A 145 -16.04 -12.31 8.59
N GLU A 146 -15.80 -12.29 9.91
CA GLU A 146 -16.66 -11.59 10.89
C GLU A 146 -16.70 -10.07 10.64
N MET A 147 -15.61 -9.47 10.16
CA MET A 147 -15.53 -8.05 9.78
C MET A 147 -16.14 -7.74 8.40
N GLY A 148 -16.68 -8.75 7.73
CA GLY A 148 -17.35 -8.62 6.44
C GLY A 148 -16.40 -8.62 5.24
N ALA A 149 -15.20 -9.19 5.38
CA ALA A 149 -14.31 -9.41 4.24
C ALA A 149 -15.02 -10.26 3.17
N ARG A 150 -14.92 -9.82 1.91
CA ARG A 150 -15.46 -10.53 0.74
C ARG A 150 -14.37 -11.27 -0.03
N VAL A 151 -13.12 -10.88 0.20
CA VAL A 151 -11.89 -11.49 -0.33
C VAL A 151 -10.92 -11.61 0.85
N ILE A 152 -10.19 -12.73 0.93
CA ILE A 152 -9.15 -13.02 1.94
C ILE A 152 -7.95 -13.59 1.19
#